data_AF-A0A2V8DUX4-F1
#
_entry.id   AF-A0A2V8DUX4-F1
#
_cell.length_a   1.000
_cell.length_b   1.000
_cell.length_c   1.000
_cell.angle_alpha   90.00
_cell.angle_beta   90.00
_cell.angle_gamma   90.00
#
_symmetry.space_group_name_H-M   'P 1'
#
loop_
_entity.id
_entity.type
_entity.pdbx_description
1 polymer ?
#
loop_
_entity_poly.entity_id
_entity_poly.type
_entity_poly.pdbx_seq_one_letter_code
_entity_poly.pdbx_strand_id
1 'polypeptide(L)'
;MRFTGLVEVEFKRDPRDGQFKVLDVNPRVWGWHTLARRVGIDFPLFAWLLFNGAPVPERRGRAGERWMHFSADLRLAVSEVLAGSFSLRAYIRSLSGPRESAIFAWDDPLPGLLDLPLFACTAGRRLLLSRRLSPSKRLTA
;
A
#
# COMPACT_ATOMS: atom_id res chain seq x y z
N MET A 1 -20.73 18.59 11.85
CA MET A 1 -20.76 17.95 10.52
C MET A 1 -21.54 16.65 10.62
N ARG A 2 -22.36 16.30 9.61
CA ARG A 2 -23.01 14.99 9.52
C ARG A 2 -22.44 14.26 8.30
N PHE A 3 -21.46 13.39 8.53
CA PHE A 3 -20.87 12.54 7.49
C PHE A 3 -21.41 11.12 7.64
N THR A 4 -21.73 10.48 6.52
CA THR A 4 -22.21 9.09 6.46
C THR A 4 -21.46 8.37 5.37
N GLY A 5 -20.79 7.27 5.72
CA GLY A 5 -20.02 6.46 4.77
C GLY A 5 -18.71 5.97 5.39
N LEU A 6 -17.85 5.42 4.54
CA LEU A 6 -16.51 5.01 4.93
C LEU A 6 -15.60 6.24 5.03
N VAL A 7 -14.83 6.29 6.11
CA VAL A 7 -13.82 7.32 6.35
C VAL A 7 -12.55 6.67 6.87
N GLU A 8 -11.44 7.09 6.30
CA GLU A 8 -10.11 6.82 6.85
C GLU A 8 -9.68 8.02 7.67
N VAL A 9 -9.30 7.78 8.93
CA VAL A 9 -8.73 8.80 9.80
C VAL A 9 -7.29 8.42 10.07
N GLU A 10 -6.36 9.25 9.62
CA GLU A 10 -4.94 9.01 9.78
C GLU A 10 -4.43 9.72 11.04
N PHE A 11 -3.56 9.02 11.77
CA PHE A 11 -2.94 9.54 12.97
C PHE A 11 -1.42 9.43 12.87
N LYS A 12 -0.72 10.43 13.42
CA LYS A 12 0.72 10.38 13.64
C LYS A 12 1.01 10.45 15.13
N ARG A 13 1.85 9.54 15.63
CA ARG A 13 2.33 9.60 17.02
C ARG A 13 3.41 10.67 17.14
N ASP A 14 3.17 11.68 17.97
CA ASP A 14 4.14 12.72 18.25
C ASP A 14 5.20 12.18 19.24
N PRO A 15 6.50 12.19 18.89
CA PRO A 15 7.55 11.67 19.75
C PRO A 15 7.80 12.52 21.00
N ARG A 16 7.34 13.78 21.03
CA ARG A 16 7.60 14.72 22.14
C ARG A 16 6.71 14.44 23.36
N ASP A 17 5.47 14.04 23.11
CA ASP A 17 4.45 13.82 24.15
C ASP A 17 3.83 12.41 24.10
N GLY A 18 4.18 11.60 23.09
CA GLY A 18 3.71 10.23 22.91
C GLY A 18 2.28 10.10 22.39
N GLN A 19 1.59 11.22 22.15
CA GLN A 19 0.17 11.26 21.79
C GLN A 19 -0.06 11.06 20.28
N PHE A 20 -1.18 10.47 19.91
CA PHE A 20 -1.62 10.39 18.52
C PHE A 20 -2.36 11.67 18.12
N LYS A 21 -1.87 12.34 17.08
CA LYS A 21 -2.46 13.56 16.52
C LYS A 21 -3.07 13.24 15.16
N VAL A 22 -4.28 13.73 14.91
CA VAL A 22 -4.95 13.57 13.60
C VAL A 22 -4.08 14.23 12.54
N LEU A 23 -3.75 13.46 11.51
CA LEU A 23 -2.99 13.92 10.36
C LEU A 23 -3.92 14.31 9.21
N ASP A 24 -4.87 13.43 8.89
CA ASP A 24 -5.79 13.61 7.77
C ASP A 24 -7.11 12.85 8.00
N VAL A 25 -8.17 13.29 7.32
CA VAL A 25 -9.49 12.67 7.31
C VAL A 25 -9.95 12.51 5.87
N ASN A 26 -9.96 11.27 5.39
CA ASN A 26 -10.25 10.91 4.00
C ASN A 26 -11.65 10.28 3.89
N PRO A 27 -12.69 11.05 3.48
CA PRO A 27 -14.06 10.53 3.32
C PRO A 27 -14.24 9.71 2.03
N ARG A 28 -13.39 8.71 1.82
CA ARG A 28 -13.36 7.84 0.63
C ARG A 28 -12.83 6.46 0.96
N VAL A 29 -12.97 5.53 0.03
CA VAL A 29 -12.25 4.24 0.08
C VAL A 29 -10.76 4.49 -0.21
N TRP A 30 -9.89 3.76 0.47
CA TRP A 30 -8.44 3.90 0.40
C TRP A 30 -7.75 2.60 -0.04
N GLY A 31 -6.48 2.68 -0.43
CA GLY A 31 -5.80 1.58 -1.13
C GLY A 31 -5.68 0.28 -0.34
N TRP A 32 -5.47 0.37 0.98
CA TRP A 32 -5.28 -0.79 1.86
C TRP A 32 -6.55 -1.20 2.62
N HIS A 33 -7.74 -0.76 2.17
CA HIS A 33 -9.01 -1.12 2.81
C HIS A 33 -9.26 -2.64 2.85
N THR A 34 -8.66 -3.42 1.93
CA THR A 34 -8.77 -4.89 1.92
C THR A 34 -8.16 -5.55 3.15
N LEU A 35 -7.22 -4.88 3.83
CA LEU A 35 -6.68 -5.35 5.12
C LEU A 35 -7.80 -5.52 6.16
N ALA A 36 -8.82 -4.66 6.10
CA ALA A 36 -9.97 -4.72 7.00
C ALA A 36 -10.67 -6.08 6.94
N ARG A 37 -10.87 -6.60 5.72
CA ARG A 37 -11.55 -7.90 5.52
C ARG A 37 -10.77 -9.02 6.20
N ARG A 38 -9.45 -9.01 6.05
CA ARG A 38 -8.54 -9.98 6.68
C ARG A 38 -8.61 -9.95 8.21
N VAL A 39 -8.78 -8.77 8.79
CA VAL A 39 -8.90 -8.60 10.26
C VAL A 39 -10.33 -8.77 10.78
N GLY A 40 -11.30 -9.11 9.91
CA GLY A 40 -12.69 -9.41 10.26
C GLY A 40 -13.70 -8.26 10.06
N ILE A 41 -13.35 -7.24 9.27
CA ILE A 41 -14.20 -6.10 8.95
C ILE A 41 -14.44 -6.03 7.44
N ASP A 42 -15.66 -6.30 7.00
CA ASP A 42 -16.03 -6.24 5.58
C ASP A 42 -16.63 -4.87 5.25
N PHE A 43 -15.78 -3.91 4.90
CA PHE A 43 -16.22 -2.55 4.56
C PHE A 43 -17.20 -2.49 3.38
N PRO A 44 -17.02 -3.24 2.27
CA PRO A 44 -18.04 -3.33 1.22
C PRO A 44 -19.41 -3.79 1.74
N LEU A 45 -19.45 -4.84 2.55
CA LEU A 45 -20.71 -5.29 3.17
C LEU A 45 -21.32 -4.21 4.07
N PHE A 46 -20.50 -3.52 4.87
CA PHE A 46 -20.98 -2.48 5.78
C PHE A 46 -21.52 -1.27 5.02
N ALA A 47 -20.85 -0.88 3.93
CA ALA A 47 -21.33 0.18 3.05
C ALA A 47 -22.67 -0.21 2.41
N TRP A 48 -22.82 -1.47 1.97
CA TRP A 48 -24.08 -1.99 1.46
C TRP A 48 -25.20 -1.97 2.51
N LEU A 49 -24.93 -2.46 3.72
CA LEU A 49 -25.90 -2.43 4.84
C LEU A 49 -26.35 -0.99 5.14
N LEU A 50 -25.39 -0.07 5.26
CA LEU A 50 -25.63 1.34 5.51
C LEU A 50 -26.51 1.97 4.42
N PHE A 51 -26.22 1.69 3.15
CA PHE A 51 -26.99 2.21 2.02
C PHE A 51 -28.44 1.70 2.00
N ASN A 52 -28.66 0.46 2.46
CA ASN A 52 -29.99 -0.15 2.53
C ASN A 52 -30.74 0.16 3.84
N GLY A 53 -30.19 1.04 4.70
CA GLY A 53 -30.79 1.35 6.01
C GLY A 53 -30.79 0.15 6.98
N ALA A 54 -29.99 -0.87 6.70
CA ALA A 54 -29.85 -2.04 7.55
C ALA A 54 -28.87 -1.76 8.71
N PRO A 55 -29.01 -2.44 9.86
CA PRO A 55 -28.06 -2.30 10.95
C PRO A 55 -26.65 -2.69 10.53
N VAL A 56 -25.67 -1.80 10.77
CA VAL A 56 -24.25 -2.10 10.60
C VAL A 56 -23.70 -2.63 11.92
N PRO A 57 -23.15 -3.85 11.97
CA PRO A 57 -22.64 -4.40 13.22
C PRO A 57 -21.37 -3.68 13.68
N GLU A 58 -21.28 -3.38 14.97
CA GLU A 58 -20.01 -2.92 15.57
C GLU A 58 -19.00 -4.08 15.56
N ARG A 59 -17.81 -3.83 15.03
CA ARG A 59 -16.72 -4.78 14.94
C ARG A 59 -15.38 -4.11 15.20
N ARG A 60 -14.48 -4.84 15.84
CA ARG A 60 -13.08 -4.43 16.04
C ARG A 60 -12.17 -5.39 15.29
N GLY A 61 -11.28 -4.82 14.48
CA GLY A 61 -10.27 -5.58 13.74
C GLY A 61 -9.20 -6.10 14.69
N ARG A 62 -8.62 -7.26 14.34
CA ARG A 62 -7.44 -7.82 15.00
C ARG A 62 -6.16 -7.09 14.55
N ALA A 63 -5.26 -6.83 15.48
CA ALA A 63 -3.93 -6.30 15.16
C ALA A 63 -2.97 -7.41 14.68
N GLY A 64 -1.86 -7.02 14.04
CA GLY A 64 -0.78 -7.93 13.64
C GLY A 64 -0.83 -8.41 12.18
N GLU A 65 -1.91 -8.11 11.46
CA GLU A 65 -1.99 -8.31 10.01
C GLU A 65 -1.31 -7.16 9.26
N ARG A 66 -0.80 -7.45 8.06
CA ARG A 66 -0.10 -6.48 7.20
C ARG A 66 -0.70 -6.45 5.81
N TRP A 67 -0.64 -5.32 5.15
CA TRP A 67 -0.99 -5.18 3.75
C TRP A 67 0.28 -4.94 2.94
N MET A 68 0.43 -5.60 1.79
CA MET A 68 1.67 -5.56 1.01
C MET A 68 1.40 -5.46 -0.48
N HIS A 69 1.96 -4.41 -1.08
CA HIS A 69 2.15 -4.32 -2.52
C HIS A 69 3.53 -4.87 -2.88
N PHE A 70 3.59 -6.15 -3.25
CA PHE A 70 4.84 -6.90 -3.35
C PHE A 70 5.84 -6.30 -4.35
N SER A 71 5.43 -5.93 -5.57
CA SER A 71 6.35 -5.36 -6.56
C SER A 71 6.94 -4.03 -6.08
N ALA A 72 6.10 -3.12 -5.58
CA ALA A 72 6.49 -1.84 -4.98
C ALA A 72 7.51 -2.01 -3.86
N ASP A 73 7.21 -2.90 -2.90
CA ASP A 73 8.06 -3.22 -1.75
C ASP A 73 9.40 -3.82 -2.19
N LEU A 74 9.39 -4.77 -3.14
CA LEU A 74 10.59 -5.40 -3.67
C LEU A 74 11.53 -4.39 -4.34
N ARG A 75 10.99 -3.42 -5.10
CA ARG A 75 11.81 -2.36 -5.71
C ARG A 75 12.53 -1.52 -4.66
N LEU A 76 11.81 -1.12 -3.61
CA LEU A 76 12.39 -0.35 -2.51
C LEU A 76 13.45 -1.17 -1.77
N ALA A 77 13.12 -2.42 -1.44
CA ALA A 77 14.03 -3.33 -0.75
C ALA A 77 15.34 -3.55 -1.54
N VAL A 78 15.26 -3.78 -2.86
CA VAL A 78 16.44 -3.91 -3.71
C VAL A 78 17.28 -2.63 -3.70
N SER A 79 16.65 -1.46 -3.82
CA SER A 79 17.34 -0.16 -3.78
C SER A 79 18.10 0.04 -2.46
N GLU A 80 17.45 -0.20 -1.32
CA GLU A 80 18.05 -0.02 0.01
C GLU A 80 19.14 -1.06 0.31
N VAL A 81 18.97 -2.29 -0.17
CA VAL A 81 20.01 -3.34 -0.04
C VAL A 81 21.25 -2.97 -0.85
N LEU A 82 21.07 -2.47 -2.08
CA LEU A 82 22.19 -2.03 -2.92
C LEU A 82 22.86 -0.76 -2.37
N ALA A 83 22.10 0.12 -1.71
CA ALA A 83 22.64 1.29 -1.01
C ALA A 83 23.34 0.94 0.32
N GLY A 84 23.23 -0.31 0.79
CA GLY A 84 23.81 -0.76 2.06
C GLY A 84 23.05 -0.27 3.30
N SER A 85 21.89 0.37 3.14
CA SER A 85 21.04 0.86 4.24
C SER A 85 20.12 -0.23 4.81
N PHE A 86 19.93 -1.35 4.11
CA PHE A 86 19.05 -2.43 4.55
C PHE A 86 19.63 -3.82 4.29
N SER A 87 19.33 -4.77 5.19
CA SER A 87 19.82 -6.15 5.07
C SER A 87 18.87 -7.02 4.25
N LEU A 88 19.38 -7.71 3.23
CA LEU A 88 18.61 -8.70 2.46
C LEU A 88 18.02 -9.81 3.35
N ARG A 89 18.79 -10.27 4.35
CA ARG A 89 18.30 -11.28 5.31
C ARG A 89 17.15 -10.73 6.15
N ALA A 90 17.21 -9.46 6.56
CA ALA A 90 16.14 -8.82 7.29
C ALA A 90 14.88 -8.67 6.41
N TYR A 91 15.04 -8.33 5.13
CA TYR A 91 13.95 -8.30 4.16
C TYR A 91 13.26 -9.66 4.02
N ILE A 92 14.01 -10.74 3.72
CA ILE A 92 13.42 -12.07 3.57
C ILE A 92 12.69 -12.50 4.85
N ARG A 93 13.24 -12.16 6.03
CA ARG A 93 12.58 -12.40 7.31
C ARG A 93 11.31 -11.56 7.47
N SER A 94 11.29 -10.30 7.05
CA SER A 94 10.10 -9.43 7.16
C SER A 94 8.94 -9.94 6.32
N LEU A 95 9.22 -10.66 5.23
CA LEU A 95 8.18 -11.30 4.43
C LEU A 95 7.41 -12.34 5.26
N SER A 96 8.04 -13.06 6.20
CA SER A 96 7.34 -14.10 6.97
C SER A 96 6.13 -13.56 7.74
N GLY A 97 5.05 -14.35 7.81
CA GLY A 97 3.83 -14.05 8.57
C GLY A 97 2.60 -13.65 7.71
N PRO A 98 1.44 -13.46 8.37
CA PRO A 98 0.18 -13.12 7.71
C PRO A 98 0.27 -11.79 6.93
N ARG A 99 -0.28 -11.78 5.71
CA ARG A 99 -0.31 -10.59 4.85
C ARG A 99 -1.46 -10.60 3.86
N GLU A 100 -2.14 -9.47 3.74
CA GLU A 100 -3.06 -9.16 2.66
C GLU A 100 -2.27 -8.65 1.44
N SER A 101 -2.56 -9.22 0.28
CA SER A 101 -1.93 -8.80 -0.97
C SER A 101 -2.67 -7.60 -1.54
N ALA A 102 -1.92 -6.66 -2.12
CA ALA A 102 -2.49 -5.52 -2.83
C ALA A 102 -3.12 -5.90 -4.19
N ILE A 103 -2.63 -6.99 -4.82
CA ILE A 103 -2.92 -7.30 -6.24
C ILE A 103 -3.27 -8.77 -6.44
N PHE A 104 -2.44 -9.68 -5.93
CA PHE A 104 -2.66 -11.12 -6.10
C PHE A 104 -3.90 -11.61 -5.34
N ALA A 105 -4.75 -12.38 -6.02
CA ALA A 105 -5.84 -13.16 -5.46
C ALA A 105 -5.72 -14.61 -5.97
N TRP A 106 -6.16 -15.60 -5.18
CA TRP A 106 -6.04 -17.01 -5.58
C TRP A 106 -7.04 -17.43 -6.65
N ASP A 107 -8.21 -16.79 -6.65
CA ASP A 107 -9.30 -16.96 -7.63
C ASP A 107 -9.08 -16.14 -8.91
N ASP A 108 -8.23 -15.12 -8.87
CA ASP A 108 -7.74 -14.38 -10.04
C ASP A 108 -6.23 -14.09 -9.92
N PRO A 109 -5.37 -15.08 -10.25
CA PRO A 109 -3.93 -14.94 -10.06
C PRO A 109 -3.25 -14.08 -11.13
N LEU A 110 -3.89 -13.84 -12.27
CA LEU A 110 -3.28 -13.20 -13.43
C LEU A 110 -2.76 -11.79 -13.14
N PRO A 111 -3.49 -10.89 -12.45
CA PRO A 111 -2.97 -9.58 -12.07
C PRO A 111 -1.69 -9.67 -11.24
N GLY A 112 -1.63 -10.60 -10.28
CA GLY A 112 -0.46 -10.76 -9.42
C GLY A 112 0.76 -11.32 -10.17
N LEU A 113 0.56 -12.21 -11.14
CA LEU A 113 1.62 -12.73 -11.99
C LEU A 113 2.18 -11.67 -12.96
N LEU A 114 1.32 -10.78 -13.46
CA LEU A 114 1.70 -9.71 -14.39
C LEU A 114 2.26 -8.47 -13.69
N ASP A 115 2.03 -8.30 -12.39
CA ASP A 115 2.44 -7.14 -11.62
C ASP A 115 3.95 -6.84 -11.78
N LEU A 116 4.81 -7.80 -11.46
CA LEU A 116 6.28 -7.64 -11.58
C LEU A 116 6.75 -7.34 -13.02
N PRO A 117 6.36 -8.09 -14.06
CA PRO A 117 6.72 -7.78 -15.45
C PRO A 117 6.28 -6.39 -15.93
N LEU A 118 5.03 -6.00 -15.64
CA LEU A 118 4.49 -4.69 -16.05
C LEU A 118 5.22 -3.55 -15.34
N PHE A 119 5.50 -3.76 -14.06
CA PHE A 119 6.24 -2.83 -13.23
C PHE A 119 7.69 -2.67 -13.67
N ALA A 120 8.37 -3.74 -14.08
CA ALA A 120 9.71 -3.69 -14.66
C ALA A 120 9.70 -2.96 -16.02
N CYS A 121 8.72 -3.26 -16.88
CA CYS A 121 8.55 -2.61 -18.18
C CYS A 121 8.35 -1.09 -18.05
N THR A 122 7.48 -0.67 -17.13
CA THR A 122 7.20 0.76 -16.88
C THR A 122 8.41 1.49 -16.30
N ALA A 123 9.16 0.87 -15.39
CA ALA A 123 10.41 1.42 -14.88
C ALA A 123 11.48 1.56 -15.97
N GLY A 124 11.66 0.51 -16.80
CA GLY A 124 12.58 0.54 -17.94
C GLY A 124 12.25 1.62 -18.96
N ARG A 125 10.96 1.78 -19.31
CA ARG A 125 10.49 2.87 -20.20
C ARG A 125 10.81 4.25 -19.64
N ARG A 126 10.59 4.49 -18.34
CA ARG A 126 10.92 5.77 -17.69
C ARG A 126 12.42 6.07 -17.76
N LEU A 127 13.28 5.08 -17.53
CA LEU A 127 14.73 5.23 -17.62
C LEU A 127 15.21 5.52 -19.06
N LEU A 128 14.59 4.86 -20.05
CA LEU A 128 14.89 5.11 -21.46
C LEU A 128 14.45 6.51 -21.89
N LEU A 129 13.28 6.98 -21.43
CA LEU A 129 12.77 8.31 -21.73
C LEU A 129 13.57 9.41 -21.02
N SER A 130 13.97 9.23 -19.76
CA SER A 130 14.82 10.19 -19.04
C SER A 130 16.22 10.32 -19.66
N ARG A 131 16.77 9.23 -20.19
CA ARG A 131 18.03 9.25 -20.97
C ARG A 131 17.89 9.98 -22.31
N ARG A 132 16.72 9.91 -22.97
CA ARG A 132 16.45 10.64 -24.22
C ARG A 132 16.24 12.14 -24.02
N LEU A 133 15.83 12.56 -22.82
CA LEU A 133 15.58 13.97 -22.46
C LEU A 133 16.79 14.67 -21.83
N SER A 134 17.98 14.05 -21.81
CA SER A 134 19.23 14.71 -21.42
C SER A 134 19.97 15.18 -22.68
N PRO A 135 19.90 16.47 -23.08
CA PRO A 135 20.71 16.98 -24.17
C PRO A 135 22.18 17.04 -23.75
N SER A 136 23.06 16.74 -24.69
CA SER A 136 24.50 16.79 -24.57
C SER A 136 25.04 18.09 -23.95
N LYS A 137 25.70 18.00 -22.80
CA LYS A 137 26.85 18.88 -22.52
C LYS A 137 28.06 18.27 -23.22
N ARG A 138 28.24 18.61 -24.50
CA ARG A 138 29.53 18.40 -25.20
C ARG A 138 30.06 19.78 -25.59
N LEU A 139 31.13 20.15 -24.87
CA LEU A 139 32.24 21.03 -25.22
C LEU A 139 32.12 21.80 -26.56
N THR A 140 32.12 23.12 -26.47
CA THR A 140 32.70 24.00 -27.51
C THR A 140 33.83 24.80 -26.86
N ALA A 141 34.89 24.93 -27.65
CA ALA A 141 36.24 25.45 -27.42
C ALA A 141 36.37 26.69 -26.52
#